data_AF-A0A838STC6-F1
#
_entry.id   AF-A0A838STC6-F1
#
_cell.length_a   1.000
_cell.length_b   1.000
_cell.length_c   1.000
_cell.angle_alpha   90.00
_cell.angle_beta   90.00
_cell.angle_gamma   90.00
#
_symmetry.space_group_name_H-M   'P 1'
#
loop_
_entity.id
_entity.type
_entity.pdbx_description
1 polymer ?
#
loop_
_entity_poly.entity_id
_entity_poly.type
_entity_poly.pdbx_seq_one_letter_code
_entity_poly.pdbx_strand_id
1 'polypeptide(L)'
;MSQIMGIVTTQDTVDPLKALEELQDRERELADNRRLLIARARLQGRSWSEIGAVMGVSKQAAWQLFNDEVSAILDRTGGQSGLSEDAAMELAREEVKA
;
A
#
# COMPACT_ATOMS: atom_id res chain seq x y z
N MET A 1 -4.45 -13.21 -21.22
CA MET A 1 -4.96 -13.87 -20.01
C MET A 1 -5.70 -12.84 -19.18
N SER A 2 -6.99 -12.65 -19.48
CA SER A 2 -7.88 -11.72 -18.80
C SER A 2 -9.26 -12.37 -18.79
N GLN A 3 -9.78 -12.68 -17.60
CA GLN A 3 -11.19 -13.02 -17.44
C GLN A 3 -11.66 -12.58 -16.06
N ILE A 4 -11.88 -11.26 -15.93
CA ILE A 4 -12.72 -10.67 -14.91
C ILE A 4 -14.04 -10.34 -15.60
N MET A 5 -14.98 -11.29 -15.63
CA MET A 5 -16.41 -11.00 -15.82
C MET A 5 -17.25 -12.25 -15.54
N GLY A 6 -17.42 -12.54 -14.24
CA GLY A 6 -18.48 -13.42 -13.75
C GLY A 6 -19.43 -12.60 -12.92
N ILE A 7 -20.17 -11.69 -13.58
CA ILE A 7 -21.34 -11.05 -12.96
C ILE A 7 -22.26 -12.17 -12.50
N VAL A 8 -22.64 -12.12 -11.22
CA VAL A 8 -23.56 -13.01 -10.51
C VAL A 8 -24.74 -13.39 -11.41
N THR A 9 -24.66 -14.55 -12.05
CA THR A 9 -25.80 -15.18 -12.72
C THR A 9 -26.49 -16.06 -11.70
N THR A 10 -27.78 -15.82 -11.53
CA THR A 10 -28.73 -16.50 -10.66
C THR A 10 -28.88 -18.00 -10.99
N GLN A 11 -27.89 -18.83 -10.67
CA GLN A 11 -28.01 -20.28 -10.58
C GLN A 11 -27.26 -20.80 -9.34
N ASP A 12 -28.04 -21.30 -8.38
CA ASP A 12 -27.63 -21.82 -7.06
C ASP A 12 -26.39 -22.73 -7.08
N THR A 13 -25.23 -22.18 -6.78
CA THR A 13 -24.06 -22.97 -6.29
C THR A 13 -23.12 -22.20 -5.36
N VAL A 14 -23.22 -20.87 -5.26
CA VAL A 14 -22.35 -20.07 -4.40
C VAL A 14 -23.17 -19.47 -3.27
N ASP A 15 -22.89 -19.89 -2.03
CA ASP A 15 -23.40 -19.25 -0.82
C ASP A 15 -22.92 -17.78 -0.78
N PRO A 16 -23.83 -16.79 -0.80
CA PRO A 16 -23.46 -15.38 -0.79
C PRO A 16 -22.60 -14.96 0.41
N LEU A 17 -22.79 -15.57 1.58
CA LEU A 17 -21.97 -15.26 2.75
C LEU A 17 -20.53 -15.76 2.56
N LYS A 18 -20.37 -16.97 2.04
CA LYS A 18 -19.05 -17.51 1.69
C LYS A 18 -18.36 -16.67 0.61
N ALA A 19 -19.10 -16.19 -0.39
CA ALA A 19 -18.56 -15.29 -1.40
C ALA A 19 -18.10 -13.95 -0.80
N LEU A 20 -18.83 -13.41 0.18
CA LEU A 20 -18.44 -12.18 0.89
C LEU A 20 -17.21 -12.40 1.77
N GLU A 21 -17.11 -13.53 2.47
CA GLU A 21 -15.91 -13.90 3.24
C GLU A 21 -14.67 -13.96 2.33
N GLU A 22 -14.81 -14.66 1.20
CA GLU A 22 -13.76 -14.77 0.19
C GLU A 22 -13.37 -13.44 -0.46
N LEU A 23 -14.34 -12.54 -0.66
CA LEU A 23 -14.07 -11.18 -1.15
C LEU A 23 -13.31 -10.38 -0.09
N GLN A 24 -13.73 -10.47 1.17
CA GLN A 24 -13.11 -9.77 2.27
C GLN A 24 -11.66 -10.21 2.50
N ASP A 25 -11.36 -11.51 2.34
CA ASP A 25 -9.98 -12.04 2.35
C ASP A 25 -9.13 -11.43 1.25
N ARG A 26 -9.65 -11.37 0.02
CA ARG A 26 -8.94 -10.78 -1.12
C ARG A 26 -8.71 -9.29 -0.94
N GLU A 27 -9.68 -8.57 -0.38
CA GLU A 27 -9.53 -7.15 -0.07
C GLU A 27 -8.41 -6.90 0.95
N ARG A 28 -8.31 -7.75 1.98
CA ARG A 28 -7.19 -7.71 2.94
C ARG A 28 -5.87 -7.97 2.26
N GLU A 29 -5.77 -9.02 1.43
CA GLU A 29 -4.54 -9.34 0.70
C GLU A 29 -4.12 -8.21 -0.24
N LEU A 30 -5.07 -7.59 -0.94
CA LEU A 30 -4.82 -6.43 -1.79
C LEU A 30 -4.33 -5.22 -0.98
N ALA A 31 -4.89 -4.99 0.21
CA ALA A 31 -4.45 -3.91 1.10
C ALA A 31 -3.02 -4.16 1.61
N ASP A 32 -2.68 -5.39 1.98
CA ASP A 32 -1.34 -5.78 2.43
C ASP A 32 -0.31 -5.63 1.30
N ASN A 33 -0.63 -6.13 0.10
CA ASN A 33 0.21 -5.99 -1.08
C ASN A 33 0.45 -4.52 -1.43
N ARG A 34 -0.58 -3.67 -1.31
CA ARG A 34 -0.45 -2.22 -1.52
C ARG A 34 0.57 -1.61 -0.55
N ARG A 35 0.48 -1.93 0.74
CA ARG A 35 1.41 -1.42 1.77
C ARG A 35 2.85 -1.85 1.49
N LEU A 36 3.04 -3.11 1.09
CA LEU A 36 4.36 -3.62 0.71
C LEU A 36 4.95 -2.91 -0.52
N LEU A 37 4.13 -2.66 -1.55
CA LEU A 37 4.56 -1.92 -2.74
C LEU A 37 4.90 -0.47 -2.42
N ILE A 38 4.12 0.20 -1.57
CA ILE A 38 4.43 1.56 -1.10
C ILE A 38 5.75 1.56 -0.33
N ALA A 39 5.96 0.62 0.58
CA ALA A 39 7.22 0.50 1.33
C ALA A 39 8.42 0.28 0.40
N ARG A 40 8.29 -0.56 -0.63
CA ARG A 40 9.32 -0.74 -1.66
C ARG A 40 9.58 0.54 -2.47
N ALA A 41 8.53 1.27 -2.84
CA ALA A 41 8.68 2.56 -3.52
C ALA A 41 9.43 3.57 -2.63
N ARG A 42 9.13 3.60 -1.32
CA ARG A 42 9.86 4.43 -0.34
C ARG A 42 11.33 4.02 -0.21
N LEU A 43 11.64 2.71 -0.17
CA LEU A 43 13.03 2.22 -0.19
C LEU A 43 13.79 2.60 -1.47
N GLN A 44 13.08 2.71 -2.59
CA GLN A 44 13.64 3.17 -3.86
C GLN A 44 13.72 4.70 -3.96
N GLY A 45 13.43 5.43 -2.87
CA GLY A 45 13.52 6.89 -2.81
C GLY A 45 12.34 7.64 -3.44
N ARG A 46 11.23 6.98 -3.78
CA ARG A 46 10.04 7.67 -4.32
C ARG A 46 9.36 8.50 -3.24
N SER A 47 9.00 9.73 -3.56
CA SER A 47 8.37 10.68 -2.64
C SER A 47 6.90 10.34 -2.34
N TRP A 48 6.37 10.88 -1.24
CA TRP A 48 4.94 10.74 -0.92
C TRP A 48 4.03 11.42 -1.94
N SER A 49 4.53 12.47 -2.61
CA SER A 49 3.80 13.14 -3.69
C SER A 49 3.64 12.22 -4.91
N GLU A 50 4.70 11.53 -5.32
CA GLU A 50 4.63 10.60 -6.45
C GLU A 50 3.73 9.40 -6.14
N ILE A 51 3.83 8.87 -4.92
CA ILE A 51 2.97 7.77 -4.46
C ILE A 51 1.51 8.23 -4.41
N GLY A 52 1.24 9.40 -3.83
CA GLY A 52 -0.11 9.98 -3.79
C GLY A 52 -0.71 10.17 -5.19
N ALA A 53 0.09 10.68 -6.13
CA ALA A 53 -0.34 10.87 -7.52
C ALA A 53 -0.77 9.55 -8.19
N VAL A 54 -0.02 8.45 -8.00
CA VAL A 54 -0.40 7.12 -8.51
C VAL A 54 -1.67 6.59 -7.82
N MET A 55 -1.82 6.89 -6.53
CA MET A 55 -2.96 6.44 -5.72
C MET A 55 -4.21 7.32 -5.89
N GLY A 56 -4.13 8.44 -6.62
CA GLY A 56 -5.23 9.38 -6.80
C GLY A 56 -5.56 10.20 -5.54
N VAL A 57 -4.59 10.40 -4.64
CA VAL A 57 -4.75 11.17 -3.41
C VAL A 57 -3.67 12.24 -3.27
N SER A 58 -3.89 13.23 -2.41
CA SER A 58 -2.86 14.24 -2.13
C SER A 58 -1.66 13.63 -1.40
N LYS A 59 -0.50 14.32 -1.47
CA LYS A 59 0.71 13.99 -0.70
C LYS A 59 0.39 13.81 0.80
N GLN A 60 -0.33 14.78 1.39
CA GLN A 60 -0.71 14.74 2.80
C GLN A 60 -1.59 13.54 3.13
N ALA A 61 -2.58 13.24 2.28
CA ALA A 61 -3.45 12.07 2.47
C ALA A 61 -2.65 10.77 2.36
N ALA A 62 -1.75 10.64 1.38
CA ALA A 62 -0.88 9.47 1.26
C ALA A 62 0.00 9.28 2.51
N TRP A 63 0.59 10.35 3.03
CA TRP A 63 1.38 10.31 4.25
C TRP A 63 0.54 9.85 5.44
N GLN A 64 -0.61 10.49 5.68
CA GLN A 64 -1.49 10.13 6.81
C GLN A 64 -2.01 8.69 6.73
N LEU A 65 -2.27 8.19 5.52
CA LEU A 65 -2.83 6.84 5.33
C LEU A 65 -1.79 5.73 5.49
N PHE A 66 -0.52 5.99 5.12
CA PHE A 66 0.44 4.90 4.92
C PHE A 66 1.76 5.05 5.69
N ASN A 67 2.11 6.23 6.21
CA ASN A 67 3.44 6.49 6.77
C ASN A 67 3.78 5.56 7.95
N ASP A 68 2.87 5.39 8.89
CA ASP A 68 3.13 4.63 10.12
C ASP A 68 3.33 3.14 9.83
N GLU A 69 2.48 2.59 8.96
CA GLU A 69 2.54 1.19 8.56
C GLU A 69 3.76 0.89 7.70
N VAL A 70 4.09 1.81 6.78
CA VAL A 70 5.30 1.69 5.97
C VAL A 70 6.54 1.74 6.86
N SER A 71 6.59 2.67 7.82
CA SER A 71 7.70 2.74 8.78
C SER A 71 7.85 1.42 9.53
N ALA A 72 6.76 0.85 10.04
CA ALA A 72 6.78 -0.46 10.70
C ALA A 72 7.25 -1.62 9.80
N ILE A 73 6.88 -1.62 8.50
CA ILE A 73 7.36 -2.61 7.52
C ILE A 73 8.86 -2.44 7.27
N LEU A 74 9.31 -1.20 7.10
CA LEU A 74 10.72 -0.88 6.87
C LEU A 74 11.58 -1.22 8.07
N ASP A 75 11.13 -0.95 9.29
CA ASP A 75 11.85 -1.31 10.52
C ASP A 75 12.02 -2.83 10.64
N ARG A 76 10.94 -3.58 10.38
CA ARG A 76 10.98 -5.06 10.38
C ARG A 76 11.95 -5.61 9.33
N THR A 77 12.08 -4.94 8.19
CA THR A 77 12.94 -5.37 7.07
C THR A 77 14.38 -4.84 7.22
N GLY A 78 14.56 -3.68 7.85
CA GLY A 78 15.78 -2.89 7.98
C GLY A 78 16.67 -3.30 9.15
N GLY A 79 16.21 -4.20 10.03
CA GLY A 79 17.06 -4.92 11.00
C GLY A 79 18.23 -5.71 10.38
N GLN A 80 18.43 -5.66 9.06
CA GLN A 80 19.57 -6.23 8.33
C GLN A 80 20.38 -5.25 7.43
N SER A 81 20.10 -3.94 7.36
CA SER A 81 21.00 -2.99 6.67
C SER A 81 20.76 -1.52 7.02
N GLY A 82 21.75 -0.90 7.65
CA GLY A 82 21.76 0.49 8.13
C GLY A 82 21.92 1.56 7.05
N LEU A 83 20.87 1.81 6.26
CA LEU A 83 20.80 2.91 5.29
C LEU A 83 19.51 3.75 5.38
N SER A 84 18.65 3.54 6.40
CA SER A 84 17.29 4.07 6.40
C SER A 84 17.06 5.38 7.17
N GLU A 85 17.94 5.80 8.07
CA GLU A 85 17.68 6.98 8.92
C GLU A 85 18.04 8.29 8.22
N ASP A 86 19.26 8.41 7.67
CA ASP A 86 19.75 9.66 7.08
C ASP A 86 19.02 10.04 5.78
N ALA A 87 18.72 9.07 4.92
CA ALA A 87 18.00 9.31 3.66
C ALA A 87 16.51 9.64 3.89
N ALA A 88 15.89 9.03 4.91
CA ALA A 88 14.51 9.33 5.28
C ALA A 88 14.40 10.71 5.95
N MET A 89 15.41 11.10 6.74
CA MET A 89 15.45 12.38 7.42
C MET A 89 15.69 13.55 6.45
N GLU A 90 16.52 13.34 5.43
CA GLU A 90 16.76 14.36 4.40
C GLU A 90 15.51 14.60 3.53
N LEU A 91 14.81 13.53 3.15
CA LEU A 91 13.56 13.66 2.39
C LEU A 91 12.45 14.35 3.21
N ALA A 92 12.35 14.05 4.51
CA ALA A 92 11.41 14.71 5.41
C ALA A 92 11.71 16.20 5.59
N ARG A 93 13.00 16.59 5.62
CA ARG A 93 13.43 18.00 5.71
C ARG A 93 13.08 18.79 4.46
N GLU A 94 13.20 18.19 3.29
CA GLU A 94 12.82 18.85 2.03
C GLU A 94 11.31 18.99 1.88
N GLU A 95 10.53 18.06 2.45
CA GLU A 95 9.08 18.05 2.34
C GLU A 95 8.33 19.03 3.28
N VAL A 96 8.98 19.55 4.32
CA VAL A 96 8.42 20.56 5.27
C VAL A 96 8.68 22.01 4.81
N LYS A 97 9.62 22.22 3.89
CA LYS A 97 10.03 23.56 3.42
C LYS A 97 9.28 24.09 2.19
N ALA A 98 8.41 23.30 1.56
CA ALA A 98 7.68 23.66 0.35
C ALA A 98 6.18 23.84 0.61
#